data_AF-A0A816EX26-F1
#
_entry.id   AF-A0A816EX26-F1
#
_cell.length_a   1.000
_cell.length_b   1.000
_cell.length_c   1.000
_cell.angle_alpha   90.00
_cell.angle_beta   90.00
_cell.angle_gamma   90.00
#
_symmetry.space_group_name_H-M   'P 1'
#
loop_
_entity.id
_entity.type
_entity.pdbx_description
1 polymer ?
#
loop_
_entity_poly.entity_id
_entity_poly.type
_entity_poly.pdbx_seq_one_letter_code
_entity_poly.pdbx_strand_id
1 'polypeptide(L)' 'MGFDIQRFSNGIDEELICSICGGVLQDPLQAPSCEHTFCQVCIQEWLSRSETCPIDRTPLELDQLKPVPRILKTLLNR' A
#
# COMPACT_ATOMS: atom_id res chain seq x y z
N MET A 1 -7.24 7.99 -0.69
CA MET A 1 -6.15 7.88 0.31
C MET A 1 -6.50 6.74 1.28
N GLY A 2 -5.56 6.29 2.12
CA GLY A 2 -5.78 5.17 3.06
C GLY A 2 -6.82 5.45 4.16
N PHE A 3 -7.17 4.42 4.94
CA PHE A 3 -8.08 4.55 6.10
C PHE A 3 -7.35 5.10 7.32
N ASP A 4 -8.11 5.76 8.20
CA ASP A 4 -7.59 6.29 9.46
C ASP A 4 -7.24 5.15 10.43
N ILE A 5 -5.99 5.14 10.91
CA ILE A 5 -5.46 4.17 11.87
C ILE A 5 -6.23 4.19 13.19
N GLN A 6 -6.82 5.32 13.59
CA GLN A 6 -7.62 5.46 14.81
C GLN A 6 -8.89 4.62 14.79
N ARG A 7 -9.33 4.15 13.61
CA ARG A 7 -10.49 3.25 13.50
C ARG A 7 -10.19 1.82 13.94
N PHE A 8 -8.93 1.50 14.22
CA PHE A 8 -8.48 0.16 14.54
C PHE A 8 -7.94 0.13 15.97
N SER A 9 -8.74 -0.42 16.88
CA SER A 9 -8.51 -0.41 18.33
C SER A 9 -7.35 -1.31 18.79
N ASN A 10 -6.92 -2.25 17.96
CA ASN A 10 -6.04 -3.36 18.36
C ASN A 10 -4.57 -3.20 17.95
N GLY A 11 -4.17 -2.01 17.49
CA GLY A 11 -2.87 -1.83 16.86
C GLY A 11 -2.89 -2.44 15.45
N ILE A 12 -2.42 -1.68 14.47
CA ILE A 12 -2.31 -2.14 13.10
C ILE A 12 -0.85 -2.49 12.83
N ASP A 13 -0.62 -3.68 12.27
CA ASP A 13 0.70 -4.08 11.80
C ASP A 13 1.25 -3.03 10.83
N GLU A 14 2.52 -2.67 10.97
CA GLU A 14 3.17 -1.66 10.13
C GLU A 14 3.14 -2.04 8.65
N GLU A 15 3.07 -3.34 8.34
CA GLU A 15 2.90 -3.91 6.99
C GLU A 15 1.56 -3.54 6.34
N LEU A 16 0.56 -3.14 7.14
CA LEU A 16 -0.75 -2.70 6.69
C LEU A 16 -0.86 -1.18 6.53
N ILE A 17 0.23 -0.45 6.78
CA ILE A 17 0.28 1.01 6.70
C ILE A 17 0.93 1.41 5.37
N CYS A 18 0.25 2.28 4.64
CA CYS A 18 0.80 2.85 3.42
C CYS A 18 1.91 3.84 3.75
N SER A 19 3.14 3.55 3.33
CA SER A 19 4.29 4.45 3.57
C SER A 19 4.21 5.81 2.85
N ILE A 20 3.27 5.98 1.91
CA ILE A 20 3.06 7.25 1.20
C ILE A 20 2.12 8.17 2.00
N CYS A 21 0.99 7.65 2.50
CA CYS A 21 -0.03 8.47 3.17
C CYS A 21 -0.07 8.29 4.69
N GLY A 22 0.65 7.32 5.25
CA GLY A 22 0.66 6.99 6.68
C GLY A 22 -0.65 6.39 7.21
N GLY A 23 -1.65 6.19 6.35
CA GLY A 23 -2.92 5.55 6.69
C GLY A 23 -2.90 4.04 6.41
N VAL A 24 -3.89 3.34 6.93
CA VAL A 24 -4.11 1.92 6.62
C VAL A 24 -4.39 1.74 5.13
N LEU A 25 -3.80 0.72 4.54
CA LEU A 25 -3.91 0.42 3.11
C LEU A 25 -5.38 0.34 2.65
N GLN A 26 -5.72 1.18 1.66
CA GLN A 26 -7.01 1.14 0.96
C GLN A 26 -6.78 0.71 -0.49
N ASP A 27 -7.52 -0.32 -0.91
CA ASP A 27 -7.34 -1.03 -2.19
C ASP A 27 -5.85 -1.22 -2.51
N PRO A 28 -5.14 -2.02 -1.68
CA PRO A 28 -3.69 -2.07 -1.78
C PRO A 28 -3.20 -2.75 -3.06
N LEU A 29 -2.16 -2.16 -3.64
CA LEU A 29 -1.38 -2.69 -4.72
C LEU A 29 0.03 -3.01 -4.22
N GLN A 30 0.52 -4.18 -4.59
CA GLN A 30 1.84 -4.67 -4.25
C GLN A 30 2.75 -4.65 -5.48
N ALA A 31 3.98 -4.19 -5.28
CA ALA A 31 5.06 -4.25 -6.24
C ALA A 31 5.69 -5.65 -6.21
N PRO A 32 5.59 -6.46 -7.29
CA PRO A 32 6.13 -7.83 -7.28
C PRO A 32 7.65 -7.89 -7.25
N SER A 33 8.35 -6.80 -7.61
CA SER A 33 9.80 -6.71 -7.66
C SER A 33 10.46 -6.42 -6.31
N CYS A 34 9.77 -5.73 -5.39
CA CYS A 34 10.29 -5.38 -4.06
C CYS A 34 9.34 -5.73 -2.90
N GLU A 35 8.20 -6.35 -3.20
CA GLU A 35 7.19 -6.86 -2.26
C GLU A 35 6.48 -5.78 -1.41
N HIS A 36 6.76 -4.50 -1.65
CA HIS A 36 6.14 -3.37 -0.96
C HIS A 36 4.70 -3.10 -1.40
N THR A 37 3.86 -2.68 -0.45
CA THR A 37 2.42 -2.50 -0.65
C THR A 37 2.00 -1.06 -0.35
N PHE A 38 1.14 -0.50 -1.21
CA PHE A 38 0.68 0.89 -1.14
C PHE A 38 -0.80 0.99 -1.50
N CYS A 39 -1.48 2.07 -1.10
CA CYS A 39 -2.83 2.35 -1.59
C CYS A 39 -2.79 2.58 -3.11
N GLN A 40 -3.76 2.02 -3.85
CA GLN A 40 -3.86 2.19 -5.30
C GLN A 40 -3.68 3.63 -5.76
N VAL A 41 -4.42 4.56 -5.15
CA VAL A 41 -4.36 5.99 -5.51
C VAL A 41 -2.98 6.58 -5.21
N CYS A 42 -2.39 6.24 -4.07
CA CYS A 42 -1.11 6.80 -3.63
C CYS A 42 0.05 6.38 -4.54
N ILE A 43 0.10 5.09 -4.92
CA ILE A 43 1.15 4.61 -5.81
C ILE A 43 0.92 5.05 -7.26
N GLN A 44 -0.33 5.18 -7.71
CA GLN A 44 -0.66 5.77 -9.01
C GLN A 44 -0.17 7.21 -9.15
N GLU A 45 -0.41 8.05 -8.14
CA GLU A 45 0.06 9.43 -8.12
C GLU A 45 1.59 9.52 -8.09
N TRP A 46 2.26 8.62 -7.35
CA TRP A 46 3.72 8.56 -7.31
C TRP A 46 4.31 8.16 -8.66
N LEU A 47 3.80 7.07 -9.25
CA LEU A 47 4.26 6.54 -10.53
C LEU A 47 3.97 7.48 -11.70
N SER A 48 2.98 8.36 -11.58
CA SER A 48 2.76 9.47 -12.53
C SER A 48 3.91 10.50 -12.55
N ARG A 49 4.78 10.51 -11.53
CA ARG A 49 5.90 11.45 -11.39
C ARG A 49 7.27 10.75 -11.40
N SER A 50 7.33 9.50 -10.97
CA SER A 50 8.57 8.74 -10.81
C SER A 50 8.31 7.24 -10.96
N GLU A 51 8.93 6.59 -11.94
CA GLU A 51 8.78 5.16 -12.25
C GLU A 51 9.62 4.25 -11.32
N THR A 52 9.57 4.53 -10.02
CA THR A 52 10.35 3.82 -9.00
C THR A 52 9.54 3.60 -7.74
N CYS A 53 9.91 2.58 -6.96
CA CYS A 53 9.30 2.33 -5.67
C CYS A 53 9.61 3.46 -4.67
N PRO A 54 8.63 3.98 -3.92
CA PRO A 54 8.85 5.04 -2.91
C PRO A 54 9.81 4.66 -1.78
N ILE A 55 9.97 3.35 -1.49
CA ILE A 55 10.72 2.86 -0.33
C ILE A 55 12.18 2.57 -0.71
N ASP A 56 12.38 1.72 -1.71
CA ASP A 56 13.70 1.18 -2.09
C ASP A 56 14.21 1.72 -3.44
N ARG A 57 13.40 2.51 -4.14
CA ARG A 57 13.69 3.08 -5.47
C ARG A 57 13.96 2.07 -6.58
N THR A 58 13.57 0.80 -6.41
CA THR A 58 13.57 -0.19 -7.51
C THR A 58 12.67 0.30 -8.64
N PRO A 59 13.06 0.11 -9.91
CA PRO A 59 12.20 0.41 -11.05
C PRO A 59 10.85 -0.27 -10.91
N LEU A 60 9.79 0.52 -11.02
CA LEU A 60 8.42 0.06 -10.81
C LEU A 60 7.49 0.80 -11.75
N GLU A 61 6.68 0.05 -12.49
CA GLU A 61 5.69 0.60 -13.41
C GLU A 61 4.28 0.26 -12.94
N LEU A 62 3.31 1.09 -13.33
CA LEU A 62 1.93 0.95 -12.92
C LEU A 62 1.30 -0.39 -13.36
N ASP A 63 1.68 -0.87 -14.52
CA ASP A 63 1.17 -2.11 -15.11
C ASP A 63 1.67 -3.37 -14.39
N GLN A 64 2.81 -3.26 -13.68
CA GLN A 64 3.41 -4.37 -12.94
C GLN A 64 2.77 -4.58 -11.57
N LEU A 65 2.06 -3.58 -11.05
CA LEU A 65 1.43 -3.64 -9.74
C LEU A 65 0.29 -4.65 -9.71
N LYS A 66 0.26 -5.47 -8.66
CA LYS A 66 -0.79 -6.48 -8.47
C LYS A 66 -1.63 -6.17 -7.23
N PRO A 67 -2.96 -6.32 -7.29
CA PRO A 67 -3.78 -6.20 -6.10
C PRO A 67 -3.44 -7.34 -5.13
N VAL A 68 -3.21 -6.99 -3.87
CA VAL A 68 -2.96 -8.00 -2.83
C VAL A 68 -4.25 -8.75 -2.50
N PRO A 69 -4.17 -10.07 -2.23
CA PRO A 69 -5.34 -10.86 -1.90
C PRO A 69 -6.05 -10.33 -0.66
N ARG A 70 -7.38 -10.41 -0.68
CA ARG A 70 -8.32 -9.80 0.30
C ARG A 70 -8.14 -10.29 1.75
N ILE A 71 -7.18 -11.17 2.03
CA ILE A 71 -6.92 -11.73 3.36
C ILE A 71 -6.59 -10.63 4.38
N LEU A 72 -5.96 -9.53 3.95
CA LEU A 72 -5.68 -8.36 4.80
C LEU A 72 -6.96 -7.64 5.26
N LYS A 73 -8.08 -7.78 4.53
CA LYS A 73 -9.39 -7.24 4.97
C LYS A 73 -9.91 -7.93 6.24
N THR A 74 -9.48 -9.16 6.51
CA THR A 74 -9.95 -9.95 7.66
C THR A 74 -9.19 -9.56 8.94
N LEU A 75 -7.93 -9.12 8.84
CA LEU A 75 -7.14 -8.63 9.98
C LEU A 75 -7.57 -7.24 10.47
N LEU A 76 -8.26 -6.48 9.61
CA LEU A 76 -8.81 -5.16 9.93
C LEU A 76 -10.12 -5.20 10.74
N ASN A 77 -10.69 -6.39 10.97
CA ASN A 77 -12.01 -6.57 11.59
C ASN A 77 -11.97 -7.50 12.82
N ARG A 78 -10.81 -7.66 13.46
CA ARG A 78 -10.65 -8.50 14.64
C ARG A 78 -10.33 -7.69 15.90
#